data_AF-A0A6I9LBB8-F1
#
_entry.id   AF-A0A6I9LBB8-F1
#
_cell.length_a   1.000
_cell.length_b   1.000
_cell.length_c   1.000
_cell.angle_alpha   90.00
_cell.angle_beta   90.00
_cell.angle_gamma   90.00
#
_symmetry.space_group_name_H-M   'P 1'
#
loop_
_entity.id
_entity.type
_entity.pdbx_description
1 polymer ?
#
loop_
_entity_poly.entity_id
_entity_poly.type
_entity_poly.pdbx_seq_one_letter_code
_entity_poly.pdbx_strand_id
1 'polypeptide(L)'
;MSGPRAGFYRQELNKTVWEVPQRLQGLRPVGSGAYGSVCSAYDARLRQKVAVKKLSRPFQSLIHARRTYRELRLLKHLKHENVIGLLDVFTPATSIEDFSEVYLVTTLMGADLNNIVKCQALSDEHVQFLVYQLLRGLKYIHSAGIIHRDLKPSNVAVNEDCELRILDFGLARQADEEMTGYVATRWYRAPEIMLNWMHYNQTVDIWSVGCIMAELLQGKALFPGNDYIDQLKRIMEVVGTPSPEVLAKISSEHARTYIQSLPPMPQKDLSSVFHGANPLAVDLLGRMLVLDSDQRVSAAEALAHAYFSQYHDPDDEPEAEPYDESVEAKERTLEEWKELTYQEVLSFKPLEPSQLPGTHEIEQ
;
A
#
# COMPACT_ATOMS: atom_id res chain seq x y z
N MET A 1 -2.38 37.75 -9.60
CA MET A 1 -1.70 36.45 -9.41
C MET A 1 -0.34 36.58 -10.05
N SER A 2 0.74 36.32 -9.31
CA SER A 2 2.08 36.17 -9.91
C SER A 2 2.02 35.06 -10.96
N GLY A 3 2.74 35.25 -12.08
CA GLY A 3 2.86 34.21 -13.12
C GLY A 3 3.48 32.93 -12.58
N PRO A 4 3.39 31.81 -13.32
CA PRO A 4 4.06 30.56 -12.93
C PRO A 4 5.57 30.76 -12.82
N ARG A 5 6.23 29.94 -12.00
CA ARG A 5 7.70 29.88 -11.93
C ARG A 5 8.28 29.62 -13.33
N ALA A 6 9.43 30.22 -13.65
CA ALA A 6 10.12 29.93 -14.91
C ALA A 6 10.33 28.42 -15.08
N GLY A 7 9.94 27.87 -16.24
CA GLY A 7 9.98 26.43 -16.54
C GLY A 7 8.76 25.64 -16.05
N PHE A 8 7.76 26.29 -15.43
CA PHE A 8 6.49 25.69 -15.03
C PHE A 8 5.33 26.28 -15.84
N TYR A 9 4.22 25.55 -15.88
CA TYR A 9 2.93 26.06 -16.38
C TYR A 9 1.81 25.70 -15.41
N ARG A 10 0.71 26.47 -15.47
CA ARG A 10 -0.49 26.23 -14.66
C ARG A 10 -1.62 25.67 -15.49
N GLN A 11 -2.35 24.71 -14.94
CA GLN A 11 -3.56 24.15 -15.51
C GLN A 11 -4.55 23.82 -14.40
N GLU A 12 -5.82 24.17 -14.58
CA GLU A 12 -6.87 23.73 -13.65
C GLU A 12 -7.42 22.37 -14.08
N LEU A 13 -7.40 21.41 -13.17
CA LEU A 13 -7.90 20.04 -13.36
C LEU A 13 -8.72 19.64 -12.14
N ASN A 14 -9.95 19.16 -12.37
CA ASN A 14 -10.85 18.72 -11.29
C ASN A 14 -10.99 19.74 -10.13
N LYS A 15 -11.11 21.04 -10.45
CA LYS A 15 -11.20 22.14 -9.47
C LYS A 15 -9.94 22.35 -8.61
N THR A 16 -8.82 21.79 -9.04
CA THR A 16 -7.50 22.00 -8.42
C THR A 16 -6.56 22.64 -9.43
N VAL A 17 -5.84 23.67 -9.03
CA VAL A 17 -4.80 24.29 -9.87
C VAL A 17 -3.53 23.46 -9.76
N TRP A 18 -3.01 22.98 -10.87
CA TRP A 18 -1.73 22.27 -10.95
C TRP A 18 -0.68 23.22 -11.51
N GLU A 19 0.47 23.31 -10.84
CA GLU A 19 1.64 24.02 -11.37
C GLU A 19 2.78 23.02 -11.52
N VAL A 20 3.09 22.65 -12.75
CA VAL A 20 4.02 21.54 -13.06
C VAL A 20 5.09 21.97 -14.08
N PRO A 21 6.27 21.32 -14.09
CA PRO A 21 7.31 21.57 -15.08
C PRO A 21 6.82 21.39 -16.52
N GLN A 22 7.30 22.23 -17.44
CA GLN A 22 6.95 22.16 -18.88
C GLN A 22 7.31 20.84 -19.56
N ARG A 23 8.20 20.04 -18.97
CA ARG A 23 8.53 18.69 -19.48
C ARG A 23 7.39 17.70 -19.29
N LEU A 24 6.50 17.91 -18.31
CA LEU A 24 5.33 17.06 -18.05
C LEU A 24 4.18 17.57 -18.90
N GLN A 25 3.83 16.85 -19.95
CA GLN A 25 2.89 17.31 -20.97
C GLN A 25 1.58 16.52 -20.92
N GLY A 26 0.48 17.19 -21.26
CA GLY A 26 -0.82 16.55 -21.46
C GLY A 26 -1.41 15.91 -20.21
N LEU A 27 -1.42 16.63 -19.08
CA LEU A 27 -2.00 16.13 -17.83
C LEU A 27 -3.45 15.69 -18.03
N ARG A 28 -3.76 14.45 -17.64
CA ARG A 28 -5.12 13.88 -17.64
C ARG A 28 -5.43 13.28 -16.27
N PRO A 29 -6.53 13.66 -15.61
CA PRO A 29 -6.91 13.07 -14.34
C PRO A 29 -7.08 11.54 -14.44
N VAL A 30 -6.54 10.82 -13.46
CA VAL A 30 -6.65 9.36 -13.34
C VAL A 30 -7.46 8.98 -12.11
N GLY A 31 -7.20 9.64 -10.97
CA GLY A 31 -7.90 9.37 -9.72
C GLY A 31 -7.77 10.48 -8.71
N SER A 32 -8.65 10.49 -7.72
CA SER A 32 -8.60 11.37 -6.56
C SER A 32 -8.92 10.59 -5.30
N GLY A 33 -8.23 10.91 -4.21
CA GLY A 33 -8.42 10.28 -2.92
C GLY A 33 -8.15 11.24 -1.77
N ALA A 34 -8.26 10.73 -0.55
CA ALA A 34 -8.05 11.53 0.68
C ALA A 34 -6.65 12.20 0.74
N TYR A 35 -5.67 11.63 0.04
CA TYR A 35 -4.26 11.98 0.17
C TYR A 35 -3.70 12.77 -1.02
N GLY A 36 -4.52 13.01 -2.05
CA GLY A 36 -4.08 13.73 -3.22
C GLY A 36 -4.91 13.45 -4.46
N SER A 37 -4.55 14.16 -5.52
CA SER A 37 -5.09 13.93 -6.86
C SER A 37 -3.96 13.41 -7.74
N VAL A 38 -4.28 12.47 -8.64
CA VAL A 38 -3.32 11.85 -9.55
C VAL A 38 -3.72 12.17 -10.99
N CYS A 39 -2.76 12.67 -11.75
CA CYS A 39 -2.86 12.82 -13.20
C CYS A 39 -1.83 11.93 -13.89
N SER A 40 -2.19 11.38 -15.05
CA SER A 40 -1.18 10.89 -16.00
C SER A 40 -0.60 12.06 -16.78
N ALA A 41 0.66 11.99 -17.15
CA ALA A 41 1.34 12.95 -18.02
C ALA A 41 2.39 12.23 -18.87
N TYR A 42 2.82 12.82 -19.98
CA TYR A 42 4.00 12.38 -20.72
C TYR A 42 5.22 13.16 -20.23
N ASP A 43 6.25 12.48 -19.71
CA ASP A 43 7.51 13.14 -19.34
C ASP A 43 8.45 13.18 -20.54
N ALA A 44 8.65 14.36 -21.12
CA ALA A 44 9.51 14.56 -22.29
C ALA A 44 11.00 14.23 -22.05
N ARG A 45 11.47 14.26 -20.79
CA ARG A 45 12.84 13.86 -20.42
C ARG A 45 12.97 12.34 -20.40
N LEU A 46 12.03 11.66 -19.75
CA LEU A 46 12.05 10.20 -19.62
C LEU A 46 11.46 9.47 -20.84
N ARG A 47 10.82 10.20 -21.76
CA ARG A 47 10.14 9.69 -22.96
C ARG A 47 9.11 8.60 -22.68
N GLN A 48 8.38 8.73 -21.56
CA GLN A 48 7.36 7.78 -21.15
C GLN A 48 6.19 8.46 -20.44
N LYS A 49 5.07 7.75 -20.33
CA LYS A 49 3.94 8.18 -19.49
C LYS A 49 4.27 7.95 -18.02
N VAL A 50 3.90 8.90 -17.19
CA VAL A 50 4.11 8.89 -15.73
C VAL A 50 2.82 9.23 -15.00
N ALA A 51 2.73 8.81 -13.74
CA ALA A 51 1.72 9.28 -12.81
C ALA A 51 2.30 10.43 -11.98
N VAL A 52 1.57 11.53 -11.90
CA VAL A 52 1.91 12.71 -11.10
C VAL A 52 0.87 12.86 -10.01
N LYS A 53 1.26 12.66 -8.75
CA LYS A 53 0.41 12.83 -7.57
C LYS A 53 0.68 14.18 -6.93
N LYS A 54 -0.33 15.05 -6.89
CA LYS A 54 -0.33 16.28 -6.10
C LYS A 54 -0.84 15.96 -4.69
N LEU A 55 0.00 16.15 -3.67
CA LEU A 55 -0.40 15.90 -2.28
C LEU A 55 -1.42 16.95 -1.81
N SER A 56 -2.49 16.48 -1.16
CA SER A 56 -3.56 17.36 -0.68
C SER A 56 -3.20 17.96 0.66
N ARG A 57 -3.01 19.29 0.71
CA ARG A 57 -2.75 20.08 1.93
C ARG A 57 -1.68 19.42 2.84
N PRO A 58 -0.47 19.16 2.32
CA PRO A 58 0.55 18.36 3.02
C PRO A 58 0.96 18.92 4.39
N PHE A 59 0.80 20.22 4.61
CA PHE A 59 1.19 20.91 5.84
C PHE A 59 0.00 21.51 6.62
N GLN A 60 -1.20 20.92 6.49
CA GLN A 60 -2.40 21.41 7.20
C GLN A 60 -2.35 21.17 8.71
N SER A 61 -1.72 20.08 9.14
CA SER A 61 -1.53 19.74 10.55
C SER A 61 -0.27 18.91 10.73
N LEU A 62 0.15 18.72 11.99
CA LEU A 62 1.33 17.94 12.32
C LEU A 62 1.29 16.51 11.75
N ILE A 63 0.12 15.87 11.80
CA ILE A 63 -0.11 14.52 11.28
C ILE A 63 0.10 14.50 9.75
N HIS A 64 -0.42 15.49 9.02
CA HIS A 64 -0.26 15.57 7.57
C HIS A 64 1.19 15.85 7.17
N ALA A 65 1.88 16.72 7.91
CA ALA A 65 3.28 17.08 7.65
C ALA A 65 4.21 15.88 7.86
N ARG A 66 4.06 15.17 8.99
CA ARG A 66 4.81 13.94 9.29
C ARG A 66 4.55 12.86 8.24
N ARG A 67 3.29 12.67 7.84
CA ARG A 67 2.90 11.74 6.78
C ARG A 67 3.54 12.09 5.43
N THR A 68 3.53 13.37 5.05
CA THR A 68 4.13 13.85 3.80
C THR A 68 5.62 13.53 3.75
N TYR A 69 6.34 13.84 4.83
CA TYR A 69 7.75 13.53 4.96
C TYR A 69 8.01 12.03 4.82
N ARG A 70 7.25 11.21 5.56
CA ARG A 70 7.36 9.75 5.56
C ARG A 70 7.11 9.15 4.18
N GLU A 71 6.02 9.55 3.51
CA GLU A 71 5.69 9.05 2.17
C GLU A 71 6.82 9.34 1.18
N LEU A 72 7.39 10.55 1.21
CA LEU A 72 8.53 10.91 0.37
C LEU A 72 9.78 10.08 0.69
N ARG A 73 10.11 9.91 1.98
CA ARG A 73 11.27 9.13 2.41
C ARG A 73 11.16 7.65 2.03
N LEU A 74 9.99 7.04 2.24
CA LEU A 74 9.74 5.65 1.89
C LEU A 74 9.84 5.42 0.39
N LEU A 75 9.27 6.32 -0.44
CA LEU A 75 9.39 6.24 -1.90
C LEU A 75 10.82 6.43 -2.43
N LYS A 76 11.68 7.12 -1.68
CA LYS A 76 13.12 7.25 -1.99
C LYS A 76 13.92 6.00 -1.57
N HIS A 77 13.52 5.36 -0.46
CA HIS A 77 14.20 4.21 0.13
C HIS A 77 13.90 2.91 -0.60
N LEU A 78 12.62 2.63 -0.85
CA LEU A 78 12.17 1.35 -1.37
C LEU A 78 12.42 1.24 -2.88
N LYS A 79 13.25 0.27 -3.29
CA LYS A 79 13.63 0.03 -4.68
C LYS A 79 13.44 -1.44 -5.03
N HIS A 80 12.24 -1.78 -5.48
CA HIS A 80 11.85 -3.13 -5.83
C HIS A 80 10.86 -3.11 -6.98
N GLU A 81 10.85 -4.14 -7.84
CA GLU A 81 9.98 -4.18 -9.01
C GLU A 81 8.50 -4.18 -8.63
N ASN A 82 8.14 -4.94 -7.60
CA ASN A 82 6.78 -5.02 -7.09
C ASN A 82 6.40 -3.92 -6.07
N VAL A 83 7.20 -2.87 -5.95
CA VAL A 83 6.93 -1.70 -5.10
C VAL A 83 6.99 -0.44 -5.96
N ILE A 84 6.08 0.50 -5.76
CA ILE A 84 6.14 1.77 -6.50
C ILE A 84 7.35 2.59 -6.05
N GLY A 85 8.17 3.00 -7.02
CA GLY A 85 9.34 3.84 -6.81
C GLY A 85 9.12 5.28 -7.28
N LEU A 86 9.90 6.20 -6.72
CA LEU A 86 9.90 7.61 -7.13
C LEU A 86 10.76 7.82 -8.38
N LEU A 87 10.17 8.38 -9.43
CA LEU A 87 10.91 8.84 -10.63
C LEU A 87 11.37 10.29 -10.47
N ASP A 88 10.52 11.14 -9.89
CA ASP A 88 10.84 12.53 -9.56
C ASP A 88 9.98 13.07 -8.43
N VAL A 89 10.42 14.16 -7.81
CA VAL A 89 9.64 14.96 -6.86
C VAL A 89 9.93 16.44 -7.09
N PHE A 90 8.88 17.27 -7.05
CA PHE A 90 9.06 18.71 -7.25
C PHE A 90 8.05 19.54 -6.48
N THR A 91 8.36 20.83 -6.40
CA THR A 91 7.48 21.89 -5.90
C THR A 91 7.62 23.14 -6.77
N PRO A 92 6.54 23.89 -7.04
CA PRO A 92 6.64 25.19 -7.70
C PRO A 92 7.32 26.25 -6.82
N ALA A 93 7.42 26.04 -5.51
CA ALA A 93 8.01 27.00 -4.57
C ALA A 93 9.49 27.28 -4.87
N THR A 94 9.88 28.55 -4.76
CA THR A 94 11.28 29.01 -4.94
C THR A 94 12.03 29.19 -3.63
N SER A 95 11.34 29.18 -2.50
CA SER A 95 11.90 29.22 -1.14
C SER A 95 11.01 28.44 -0.17
N ILE A 96 11.48 28.26 1.07
CA ILE A 96 10.72 27.56 2.13
C ILE A 96 9.46 28.31 2.54
N GLU A 97 9.47 29.65 2.48
CA GLU A 97 8.34 30.50 2.87
C GLU A 97 7.11 30.18 2.01
N ASP A 98 7.31 30.03 0.69
CA ASP A 98 6.24 29.73 -0.28
C ASP A 98 5.96 28.22 -0.44
N PHE A 99 6.72 27.36 0.24
CA PHE A 99 6.58 25.90 0.13
C PHE A 99 5.24 25.43 0.71
N SER A 100 4.35 25.00 -0.17
CA SER A 100 2.98 24.59 0.20
C SER A 100 2.48 23.37 -0.57
N GLU A 101 3.12 23.06 -1.70
CA GLU A 101 2.71 21.99 -2.61
C GLU A 101 3.87 21.03 -2.86
N VAL A 102 3.57 19.74 -2.87
CA VAL A 102 4.50 18.67 -3.19
C VAL A 102 3.87 17.79 -4.26
N TYR A 103 4.64 17.51 -5.31
CA TYR A 103 4.24 16.66 -6.41
C TYR A 103 5.20 15.47 -6.50
N LEU A 104 4.65 14.26 -6.51
CA LEU A 104 5.39 13.02 -6.65
C LEU A 104 5.18 12.48 -8.07
N VAL A 105 6.25 12.08 -8.74
CA VAL A 105 6.21 11.48 -10.08
C VAL A 105 6.65 10.03 -9.96
N THR A 106 5.80 9.11 -10.41
CA THR A 106 6.05 7.66 -10.39
C THR A 106 5.72 7.05 -11.75
N THR A 107 6.04 5.77 -11.92
CA THR A 107 5.59 4.98 -13.07
C THR A 107 4.06 5.02 -13.17
N LEU A 108 3.53 5.22 -14.37
CA LEU A 108 2.10 5.11 -14.62
C LEU A 108 1.72 3.63 -14.72
N MET A 109 0.84 3.18 -13.84
CA MET A 109 0.25 1.84 -13.92
C MET A 109 -1.09 1.89 -14.66
N GLY A 110 -1.49 0.76 -15.27
CA GLY A 110 -2.69 0.69 -16.11
C GLY A 110 -3.99 0.70 -15.31
N ALA A 111 -4.14 -0.23 -14.38
CA ALA A 111 -5.31 -0.37 -13.52
C ALA A 111 -4.91 -0.73 -12.08
N ASP A 112 -5.84 -0.60 -11.15
CA ASP A 112 -5.73 -1.20 -9.82
C ASP A 112 -6.51 -2.52 -9.76
N LEU A 113 -6.14 -3.40 -8.82
CA LEU A 113 -6.82 -4.68 -8.66
C LEU A 113 -8.32 -4.50 -8.42
N ASN A 114 -8.75 -3.47 -7.68
CA ASN A 114 -10.18 -3.22 -7.41
C ASN A 114 -10.99 -2.99 -8.71
N ASN A 115 -10.39 -2.45 -9.76
CA ASN A 115 -11.05 -2.34 -11.07
C ASN A 115 -10.99 -3.66 -11.86
N ILE A 116 -9.87 -4.40 -11.77
CA ILE A 116 -9.69 -5.67 -12.46
C ILE A 116 -10.72 -6.71 -11.99
N VAL A 117 -10.88 -6.90 -10.67
CA VAL A 117 -11.82 -7.92 -10.14
C VAL A 117 -13.29 -7.61 -10.45
N LYS A 118 -13.64 -6.34 -10.72
CA LYS A 118 -15.01 -5.95 -11.10
C LYS A 118 -15.32 -6.23 -12.57
N CYS A 119 -14.28 -6.27 -13.41
CA CYS A 119 -14.45 -6.38 -14.87
C CYS A 119 -14.38 -7.83 -15.35
N GLN A 120 -13.61 -8.69 -14.69
CA GLN A 120 -13.41 -10.07 -15.14
C GLN A 120 -13.10 -11.02 -13.98
N ALA A 121 -13.50 -12.28 -14.15
CA ALA A 121 -13.01 -13.37 -13.32
C ALA A 121 -11.57 -13.73 -13.75
N LEU A 122 -10.71 -14.03 -12.77
CA LEU A 122 -9.32 -14.40 -13.00
C LEU A 122 -9.17 -15.92 -12.97
N SER A 123 -8.26 -16.47 -13.78
CA SER A 123 -7.85 -17.87 -13.65
C SER A 123 -6.95 -18.06 -12.43
N ASP A 124 -6.83 -19.31 -11.94
CA ASP A 124 -5.94 -19.64 -10.83
C ASP A 124 -4.49 -19.21 -11.11
N GLU A 125 -4.00 -19.37 -12.33
CA GLU A 125 -2.66 -18.93 -12.77
C GLU A 125 -2.47 -17.41 -12.63
N HIS A 126 -3.47 -16.60 -13.01
CA HIS A 126 -3.42 -15.15 -12.80
C HIS A 126 -3.41 -14.80 -11.31
N VAL A 127 -4.23 -15.47 -10.49
CA VAL A 127 -4.24 -15.25 -9.03
C VAL A 127 -2.89 -15.61 -8.42
N GLN A 128 -2.35 -16.76 -8.79
CA GLN A 128 -1.04 -17.25 -8.35
C GLN A 128 0.07 -16.23 -8.67
N PHE A 129 0.13 -15.73 -9.90
CA PHE A 129 1.14 -14.76 -10.32
C PHE A 129 0.99 -13.40 -9.64
N LEU A 130 -0.23 -12.89 -9.49
CA LEU A 130 -0.48 -11.61 -8.80
C LEU A 130 -0.17 -11.69 -7.30
N VAL A 131 -0.59 -12.75 -6.63
CA VAL A 131 -0.33 -12.92 -5.19
C VAL A 131 1.16 -13.19 -4.92
N TYR A 132 1.85 -13.92 -5.80
CA TYR A 132 3.30 -14.08 -5.75
C TYR A 132 4.02 -12.72 -5.76
N GLN A 133 3.73 -11.88 -6.76
CA GLN A 133 4.33 -10.55 -6.87
C GLN A 133 4.01 -9.65 -5.67
N LEU A 134 2.77 -9.73 -5.15
CA LEU A 134 2.36 -8.99 -3.96
C LEU A 134 3.17 -9.43 -2.73
N LEU A 135 3.35 -10.73 -2.52
CA LEU A 135 4.16 -11.26 -1.41
C LEU A 135 5.64 -10.95 -1.58
N ARG A 136 6.18 -11.00 -2.81
CA ARG A 136 7.57 -10.64 -3.11
C ARG A 136 7.85 -9.19 -2.75
N GLY A 137 7.00 -8.26 -3.20
CA GLY A 137 7.08 -6.85 -2.80
C GLY A 137 6.91 -6.64 -1.29
N LEU A 138 6.03 -7.43 -0.65
CA LEU A 138 5.79 -7.33 0.78
C LEU A 138 6.96 -7.84 1.61
N LYS A 139 7.63 -8.93 1.22
CA LYS A 139 8.88 -9.42 1.82
C LYS A 139 9.92 -8.31 1.83
N TYR A 140 10.12 -7.63 0.69
CA TYR A 140 11.05 -6.52 0.58
C TYR A 140 10.70 -5.37 1.55
N ILE A 141 9.43 -4.95 1.61
CA ILE A 141 8.97 -3.90 2.54
C ILE A 141 9.19 -4.32 4.02
N HIS A 142 8.84 -5.55 4.36
CA HIS A 142 8.95 -6.11 5.71
C HIS A 142 10.41 -6.24 6.17
N SER A 143 11.31 -6.62 5.28
CA SER A 143 12.76 -6.69 5.57
C SER A 143 13.38 -5.32 5.88
N ALA A 144 12.83 -4.22 5.34
CA ALA A 144 13.21 -2.87 5.73
C ALA A 144 12.66 -2.43 7.10
N GLY A 145 11.90 -3.29 7.80
CA GLY A 145 11.24 -2.99 9.07
C GLY A 145 9.92 -2.22 8.91
N ILE A 146 9.38 -2.10 7.70
CA ILE A 146 8.18 -1.29 7.41
C ILE A 146 6.94 -2.19 7.37
N ILE A 147 5.81 -1.70 7.89
CA ILE A 147 4.47 -2.28 7.72
C ILE A 147 3.65 -1.36 6.83
N HIS A 148 2.96 -1.90 5.84
CA HIS A 148 2.13 -1.14 4.89
C HIS A 148 0.82 -0.64 5.53
N ARG A 149 0.09 -1.54 6.23
CA ARG A 149 -1.11 -1.29 7.07
C ARG A 149 -2.39 -0.86 6.37
N ASP A 150 -2.32 -0.48 5.10
CA ASP A 150 -3.48 -0.15 4.27
C ASP A 150 -3.47 -0.92 2.95
N LEU A 151 -3.03 -2.18 2.97
CA LEU A 151 -3.13 -3.04 1.79
C LEU A 151 -4.60 -3.33 1.49
N LYS A 152 -4.99 -3.05 0.24
CA LYS A 152 -6.31 -3.28 -0.33
C LYS A 152 -6.18 -3.25 -1.86
N PRO A 153 -7.15 -3.77 -2.62
CA PRO A 153 -7.01 -3.87 -4.07
C PRO A 153 -6.81 -2.52 -4.78
N SER A 154 -7.27 -1.40 -4.24
CA SER A 154 -7.00 -0.06 -4.82
C SER A 154 -5.56 0.44 -4.62
N ASN A 155 -4.81 -0.17 -3.70
CA ASN A 155 -3.41 0.15 -3.41
C ASN A 155 -2.45 -0.88 -4.05
N VAL A 156 -2.98 -1.71 -4.95
CA VAL A 156 -2.21 -2.68 -5.71
C VAL A 156 -2.50 -2.43 -7.18
N ALA A 157 -1.53 -1.88 -7.89
CA ALA A 157 -1.65 -1.59 -9.30
C ALA A 157 -1.05 -2.67 -10.18
N VAL A 158 -1.61 -2.82 -11.37
CA VAL A 158 -1.22 -3.81 -12.38
C VAL A 158 -1.20 -3.14 -13.76
N ASN A 159 -0.25 -3.51 -14.62
CA ASN A 159 -0.19 -3.07 -16.01
C ASN A 159 -0.70 -4.15 -16.99
N GLU A 160 -0.60 -3.89 -18.30
CA GLU A 160 -1.09 -4.80 -19.34
C GLU A 160 -0.33 -6.13 -19.38
N ASP A 161 0.90 -6.16 -18.90
CA ASP A 161 1.77 -7.33 -18.81
C ASP A 161 1.61 -8.11 -17.49
N CYS A 162 0.57 -7.78 -16.70
CA CYS A 162 0.31 -8.35 -15.37
C CYS A 162 1.42 -8.07 -14.33
N GLU A 163 2.26 -7.07 -14.54
CA GLU A 163 3.25 -6.63 -13.55
C GLU A 163 2.56 -5.81 -12.46
N LEU A 164 2.78 -6.23 -11.21
CA LEU A 164 2.14 -5.65 -10.03
C LEU A 164 3.08 -4.71 -9.30
N ARG A 165 2.56 -3.58 -8.81
CA ARG A 165 3.25 -2.69 -7.86
C ARG A 165 2.35 -2.33 -6.67
N ILE A 166 2.90 -2.46 -5.46
CA ILE A 166 2.31 -1.96 -4.22
C ILE A 166 2.41 -0.42 -4.19
N LEU A 167 1.31 0.25 -3.85
CA LEU A 167 1.16 1.71 -3.84
C LEU A 167 0.82 2.27 -2.46
N ASP A 168 0.93 3.59 -2.30
CA ASP A 168 0.42 4.40 -1.17
C ASP A 168 0.95 4.03 0.22
N PHE A 169 2.18 4.44 0.48
CA PHE A 169 2.86 4.33 1.77
C PHE A 169 2.46 5.40 2.79
N GLY A 170 1.42 6.22 2.53
CA GLY A 170 1.08 7.34 3.40
C GLY A 170 0.58 6.93 4.80
N LEU A 171 0.26 5.65 5.02
CA LEU A 171 -0.08 5.11 6.35
C LEU A 171 0.95 4.10 6.88
N ALA A 172 2.01 3.84 6.12
CA ALA A 172 3.07 2.93 6.49
C ALA A 172 3.86 3.46 7.70
N ARG A 173 4.50 2.55 8.43
CA ARG A 173 5.36 2.82 9.60
C ARG A 173 6.07 1.57 10.08
N GLN A 174 7.02 1.71 10.99
CA GLN A 174 7.59 0.55 11.70
C GLN A 174 6.59 -0.11 12.66
N ALA A 175 6.92 -1.32 13.09
CA ALA A 175 6.03 -2.20 13.85
C ALA A 175 5.57 -1.64 15.21
N ASP A 176 6.35 -0.76 15.85
CA ASP A 176 6.18 -0.40 17.26
C ASP A 176 5.35 0.88 17.53
N GLU A 177 4.73 1.52 16.52
CA GLU A 177 3.93 2.75 16.72
C GLU A 177 2.42 2.49 17.02
N GLU A 178 1.88 3.10 18.08
CA GLU A 178 0.44 3.08 18.46
C GLU A 178 -0.48 3.85 17.47
N MET A 179 -1.79 3.58 17.46
CA MET A 179 -2.76 4.16 16.52
C MET A 179 -3.73 5.20 17.10
N THR A 180 -4.12 6.15 16.23
CA THR A 180 -5.39 6.89 16.32
C THR A 180 -6.36 6.44 15.23
N GLY A 181 -7.64 6.30 15.58
CA GLY A 181 -8.67 5.71 14.73
C GLY A 181 -8.97 6.55 13.47
N TYR A 182 -9.04 5.89 12.30
CA TYR A 182 -9.49 6.55 11.07
C TYR A 182 -10.42 5.69 10.20
N VAL A 183 -11.41 6.39 9.64
CA VAL A 183 -12.55 5.94 8.86
C VAL A 183 -12.14 5.80 7.39
N ALA A 184 -11.80 4.58 6.97
CA ALA A 184 -11.66 4.18 5.57
C ALA A 184 -12.23 2.76 5.41
N THR A 185 -12.23 2.22 4.18
CA THR A 185 -12.68 0.86 3.89
C THR A 185 -11.92 -0.15 4.77
N ARG A 186 -12.64 -0.83 5.65
CA ARG A 186 -12.07 -1.69 6.71
C ARG A 186 -11.97 -3.18 6.31
N TRP A 187 -12.45 -3.54 5.12
CA TRP A 187 -12.67 -4.92 4.69
C TRP A 187 -11.41 -5.79 4.64
N TYR A 188 -10.24 -5.17 4.46
CA TYR A 188 -8.95 -5.85 4.33
C TYR A 188 -8.08 -5.70 5.59
N ARG A 189 -8.55 -4.98 6.62
CA ARG A 189 -7.77 -4.76 7.85
C ARG A 189 -7.79 -6.01 8.72
N ALA A 190 -6.65 -6.32 9.30
CA ALA A 190 -6.51 -7.40 10.28
C ALA A 190 -7.36 -7.12 11.54
N PRO A 191 -7.95 -8.17 12.16
CA PRO A 191 -8.81 -8.00 13.33
C PRO A 191 -8.09 -7.33 14.52
N GLU A 192 -6.79 -7.55 14.68
CA GLU A 192 -5.95 -6.90 15.69
C GLU A 192 -5.90 -5.38 15.58
N ILE A 193 -5.87 -4.85 14.35
CA ILE A 193 -5.89 -3.41 14.10
C ILE A 193 -7.25 -2.84 14.50
N MET A 194 -8.32 -3.59 14.31
CA MET A 194 -9.68 -3.15 14.62
C MET A 194 -9.99 -3.20 16.12
N LEU A 195 -9.38 -4.13 16.86
CA LEU A 195 -9.63 -4.37 18.28
C LEU A 195 -8.62 -3.67 19.20
N ASN A 196 -7.68 -2.91 18.64
CA ASN A 196 -6.58 -2.26 19.34
C ASN A 196 -5.77 -3.27 20.18
N TRP A 197 -5.47 -4.42 19.57
CA TRP A 197 -4.64 -5.48 20.15
C TRP A 197 -3.23 -4.91 20.38
N MET A 198 -2.70 -4.98 21.61
CA MET A 198 -1.69 -4.01 22.07
C MET A 198 -0.34 -4.04 21.34
N HIS A 199 -0.05 -5.08 20.54
CA HIS A 199 1.11 -5.12 19.68
C HIS A 199 0.73 -5.92 18.44
N TYR A 200 0.71 -5.27 17.27
CA TYR A 200 0.58 -5.96 15.99
C TYR A 200 1.90 -5.83 15.24
N ASN A 201 2.26 -6.87 14.51
CA ASN A 201 3.51 -6.93 13.78
C ASN A 201 3.23 -6.87 12.27
N GLN A 202 4.24 -7.17 11.46
CA GLN A 202 4.16 -7.18 9.99
C GLN A 202 3.08 -8.11 9.42
N THR A 203 2.62 -9.13 10.17
CA THR A 203 1.61 -10.09 9.69
C THR A 203 0.22 -9.48 9.50
N VAL A 204 -0.03 -8.24 9.94
CA VAL A 204 -1.27 -7.53 9.60
C VAL A 204 -1.44 -7.36 8.09
N ASP A 205 -0.34 -7.17 7.36
CA ASP A 205 -0.36 -7.06 5.91
C ASP A 205 -0.66 -8.42 5.27
N ILE A 206 -0.23 -9.53 5.89
CA ILE A 206 -0.52 -10.89 5.42
C ILE A 206 -2.02 -11.19 5.52
N TRP A 207 -2.70 -10.72 6.56
CA TRP A 207 -4.16 -10.79 6.61
C TRP A 207 -4.79 -10.05 5.42
N SER A 208 -4.32 -8.84 5.12
CA SER A 208 -4.78 -8.08 3.97
C SER A 208 -4.54 -8.82 2.65
N VAL A 209 -3.37 -9.45 2.48
CA VAL A 209 -3.07 -10.31 1.32
C VAL A 209 -4.06 -11.48 1.23
N GLY A 210 -4.36 -12.16 2.35
CA GLY A 210 -5.35 -13.23 2.39
C GLY A 210 -6.75 -12.77 1.96
N CYS A 211 -7.18 -11.59 2.42
CA CYS A 211 -8.44 -10.98 1.99
C CYS A 211 -8.45 -10.63 0.49
N ILE A 212 -7.34 -10.09 -0.04
CA ILE A 212 -7.19 -9.77 -1.47
C ILE A 212 -7.22 -11.06 -2.29
N MET A 213 -6.42 -12.07 -1.93
CA MET A 213 -6.38 -13.37 -2.60
C MET A 213 -7.75 -14.05 -2.62
N ALA A 214 -8.45 -14.05 -1.50
CA ALA A 214 -9.82 -14.56 -1.41
C ALA A 214 -10.75 -13.84 -2.39
N GLU A 215 -10.68 -12.51 -2.48
CA GLU A 215 -11.48 -11.71 -3.43
C GLU A 215 -11.13 -11.99 -4.88
N LEU A 216 -9.85 -12.16 -5.22
CA LEU A 216 -9.42 -12.53 -6.57
C LEU A 216 -9.98 -13.90 -6.99
N LEU A 217 -10.08 -14.86 -6.06
CA LEU A 217 -10.62 -16.20 -6.32
C LEU A 217 -12.15 -16.21 -6.51
N GLN A 218 -12.90 -15.41 -5.76
CA GLN A 218 -14.38 -15.46 -5.74
C GLN A 218 -15.08 -14.27 -6.41
N GLY A 219 -14.33 -13.24 -6.83
CA GLY A 219 -14.84 -12.02 -7.47
C GLY A 219 -15.61 -11.07 -6.53
N LYS A 220 -15.54 -11.27 -5.21
CA LYS A 220 -16.21 -10.42 -4.21
C LYS A 220 -15.40 -10.33 -2.92
N ALA A 221 -15.48 -9.20 -2.24
CA ALA A 221 -14.84 -8.98 -0.95
C ALA A 221 -15.22 -10.07 0.07
N LEU A 222 -14.22 -10.60 0.78
CA LEU A 222 -14.42 -11.68 1.75
C LEU A 222 -15.20 -11.21 2.98
N PHE A 223 -14.86 -10.03 3.51
CA PHE A 223 -15.47 -9.48 4.72
C PHE A 223 -16.03 -8.06 4.49
N PRO A 224 -17.17 -7.90 3.81
CA PRO A 224 -17.78 -6.59 3.56
C PRO A 224 -18.65 -6.13 4.74
N GLY A 225 -18.03 -5.73 5.84
CA GLY A 225 -18.72 -5.22 7.04
C GLY A 225 -19.13 -3.76 6.94
N ASN A 226 -20.34 -3.46 7.41
CA ASN A 226 -20.93 -2.11 7.41
C ASN A 226 -20.32 -1.19 8.47
N ASP A 227 -19.94 -1.76 9.62
CA ASP A 227 -19.27 -1.09 10.74
C ASP A 227 -18.24 -2.04 11.39
N TYR A 228 -17.59 -1.60 12.47
CA TYR A 228 -16.56 -2.39 13.16
C TYR A 228 -17.10 -3.70 13.75
N ILE A 229 -18.33 -3.68 14.25
CA ILE A 229 -18.96 -4.80 14.92
C ILE A 229 -19.38 -5.85 13.88
N ASP A 230 -20.05 -5.41 12.81
CA ASP A 230 -20.42 -6.26 11.68
C ASP A 230 -19.19 -6.87 11.00
N GLN A 231 -18.12 -6.08 10.80
CA GLN A 231 -16.86 -6.56 10.26
C GLN A 231 -16.26 -7.69 11.10
N LEU A 232 -16.21 -7.52 12.43
CA LEU A 232 -15.66 -8.55 13.32
C LEU A 232 -16.49 -9.83 13.31
N LYS A 233 -17.83 -9.71 13.33
CA LYS A 233 -18.74 -10.86 13.21
C LYS A 233 -18.48 -11.65 11.93
N ARG A 234 -18.42 -10.97 10.77
CA ARG A 234 -18.14 -11.59 9.47
C ARG A 234 -16.80 -12.31 9.42
N ILE A 235 -15.78 -11.76 10.09
CA ILE A 235 -14.50 -12.43 10.24
C ILE A 235 -14.70 -13.75 11.01
N MET A 236 -15.25 -13.68 12.22
CA MET A 236 -15.42 -14.87 13.07
C MET A 236 -16.38 -15.92 12.49
N GLU A 237 -17.31 -15.53 11.62
CA GLU A 237 -18.16 -16.46 10.87
C GLU A 237 -17.38 -17.35 9.88
N VAL A 238 -16.14 -16.98 9.52
CA VAL A 238 -15.26 -17.76 8.64
C VAL A 238 -14.15 -18.41 9.44
N VAL A 239 -13.42 -17.63 10.24
CA VAL A 239 -12.21 -18.09 10.94
C VAL A 239 -12.49 -18.63 12.35
N GLY A 240 -13.74 -18.57 12.82
CA GLY A 240 -14.16 -18.98 14.14
C GLY A 240 -14.02 -17.88 15.20
N THR A 241 -14.58 -18.10 16.39
CA THR A 241 -14.35 -17.24 17.56
C THR A 241 -12.94 -17.45 18.12
N PRO A 242 -12.27 -16.39 18.63
CA PRO A 242 -10.95 -16.51 19.24
C PRO A 242 -10.89 -17.55 20.38
N SER A 243 -9.80 -18.31 20.45
CA SER A 243 -9.53 -19.20 21.59
C SER A 243 -9.27 -18.39 22.87
N PRO A 244 -9.34 -19.01 24.07
CA PRO A 244 -8.99 -18.32 25.32
C PRO A 244 -7.58 -17.71 25.32
N GLU A 245 -6.62 -18.36 24.67
CA GLU A 245 -5.25 -17.87 24.53
C GLU A 245 -5.20 -16.60 23.68
N VAL A 246 -5.91 -16.59 22.54
CA VAL A 246 -6.02 -15.42 21.66
C VAL A 246 -6.75 -14.28 22.37
N LEU A 247 -7.84 -14.57 23.08
CA LEU A 247 -8.57 -13.58 23.90
C LEU A 247 -7.69 -12.94 24.97
N ALA A 248 -6.79 -13.71 25.60
CA ALA A 248 -5.90 -13.22 26.64
C ALA A 248 -4.90 -12.17 26.12
N LYS A 249 -4.54 -12.24 24.83
CA LYS A 249 -3.67 -11.25 24.20
C LYS A 249 -4.39 -9.90 23.99
N ILE A 250 -5.74 -9.87 23.92
CA ILE A 250 -6.51 -8.66 23.61
C ILE A 250 -6.48 -7.71 24.82
N SER A 251 -5.83 -6.56 24.69
CA SER A 251 -5.71 -5.57 25.77
C SER A 251 -7.02 -4.86 26.09
N SER A 252 -7.84 -4.59 25.07
CA SER A 252 -9.14 -3.95 25.25
C SER A 252 -10.12 -4.85 26.01
N GLU A 253 -10.41 -4.50 27.26
CA GLU A 253 -11.40 -5.19 28.11
C GLU A 253 -12.80 -5.15 27.49
N HIS A 254 -13.16 -4.03 26.86
CA HIS A 254 -14.44 -3.89 26.18
C HIS A 254 -14.55 -4.86 24.99
N ALA A 255 -13.49 -4.98 24.19
CA ALA A 255 -13.44 -5.92 23.08
C ALA A 255 -13.51 -7.38 23.55
N ARG A 256 -12.78 -7.74 24.62
CA ARG A 256 -12.84 -9.08 25.22
C ARG A 256 -14.25 -9.43 25.70
N THR A 257 -14.86 -8.55 26.48
CA THR A 257 -16.22 -8.74 26.99
C THR A 257 -17.23 -8.89 25.85
N TYR A 258 -17.10 -8.06 24.81
CA TYR A 258 -17.95 -8.14 23.63
C TYR A 258 -17.81 -9.49 22.93
N ILE A 259 -16.59 -9.95 22.63
CA ILE A 259 -16.36 -11.22 21.95
C ILE A 259 -16.86 -12.40 22.80
N GLN A 260 -16.62 -12.37 24.12
CA GLN A 260 -17.09 -13.40 25.05
C GLN A 260 -18.62 -13.47 25.15
N SER A 261 -19.32 -12.37 24.86
CA SER A 261 -20.80 -12.34 24.82
C SER A 261 -21.40 -13.00 23.58
N LEU A 262 -20.59 -13.24 22.54
CA LEU A 262 -21.05 -13.86 21.31
C LEU A 262 -21.13 -15.39 21.45
N PRO A 263 -22.08 -16.05 20.76
CA PRO A 263 -22.07 -17.50 20.65
C PRO A 263 -20.75 -18.01 20.04
N PRO A 264 -20.13 -19.07 20.58
CA PRO A 264 -18.95 -19.68 19.97
C PRO A 264 -19.23 -20.11 18.53
N MET A 265 -18.33 -19.76 17.61
CA MET A 265 -18.42 -20.12 16.19
C MET A 265 -17.24 -21.03 15.83
N PRO A 266 -17.47 -22.25 15.32
CA PRO A 266 -16.38 -23.07 14.81
C PRO A 266 -15.82 -22.46 13.52
N GLN A 267 -14.53 -22.66 13.27
CA GLN A 267 -13.92 -22.32 11.99
C GLN A 267 -14.60 -23.10 10.86
N LYS A 268 -14.93 -22.42 9.77
CA LYS A 268 -15.48 -23.07 8.57
C LYS A 268 -14.40 -23.85 7.84
N ASP A 269 -14.78 -24.94 7.20
CA ASP A 269 -13.94 -25.58 6.19
C ASP A 269 -13.78 -24.62 5.01
N LEU A 270 -12.56 -24.09 4.81
CA LEU A 270 -12.27 -23.13 3.75
C LEU A 270 -12.49 -23.72 2.36
N SER A 271 -12.40 -25.05 2.20
CA SER A 271 -12.72 -25.73 0.93
C SER A 271 -14.19 -25.56 0.55
N SER A 272 -15.07 -25.51 1.55
CA SER A 272 -16.50 -25.18 1.40
C SER A 272 -16.77 -23.67 1.30
N VAL A 273 -15.81 -22.81 1.62
CA VAL A 273 -15.95 -21.36 1.38
C VAL A 273 -15.55 -21.05 -0.07
N PHE A 274 -14.42 -21.60 -0.49
CA PHE A 274 -13.81 -21.41 -1.80
C PHE A 274 -14.06 -22.61 -2.71
N HIS A 275 -15.33 -22.92 -2.97
CA HIS A 275 -15.74 -24.06 -3.79
C HIS A 275 -15.07 -24.06 -5.16
N GLY A 276 -14.38 -25.15 -5.50
CA GLY A 276 -13.73 -25.32 -6.81
C GLY A 276 -12.38 -24.59 -6.95
N ALA A 277 -11.90 -23.89 -5.92
CA ALA A 277 -10.57 -23.32 -5.91
C ALA A 277 -9.49 -24.42 -5.79
N ASN A 278 -8.27 -24.10 -6.23
CA ASN A 278 -7.10 -24.96 -6.08
C ASN A 278 -6.88 -25.31 -4.59
N PRO A 279 -6.74 -26.59 -4.20
CA PRO A 279 -6.50 -26.97 -2.81
C PRO A 279 -5.27 -26.30 -2.18
N LEU A 280 -4.22 -26.02 -2.98
CA LEU A 280 -3.05 -25.29 -2.52
C LEU A 280 -3.35 -23.81 -2.24
N ALA A 281 -4.25 -23.19 -3.00
CA ALA A 281 -4.72 -21.83 -2.74
C ALA A 281 -5.50 -21.78 -1.43
N VAL A 282 -6.36 -22.78 -1.18
CA VAL A 282 -7.15 -22.90 0.06
C VAL A 282 -6.24 -23.13 1.28
N ASP A 283 -5.22 -23.99 1.16
CA ASP A 283 -4.23 -24.19 2.23
C ASP A 283 -3.51 -22.88 2.58
N LEU A 284 -3.04 -22.15 1.55
CA LEU A 284 -2.36 -20.87 1.73
C LEU A 284 -3.26 -19.84 2.41
N LEU A 285 -4.53 -19.73 1.99
CA LEU A 285 -5.52 -18.88 2.65
C LEU A 285 -5.72 -19.25 4.13
N GLY A 286 -5.70 -20.56 4.45
CA GLY A 286 -5.77 -21.05 5.83
C GLY A 286 -4.60 -20.60 6.70
N ARG A 287 -3.41 -20.40 6.11
CA ARG A 287 -2.21 -19.90 6.81
C ARG A 287 -2.17 -18.38 6.91
N MET A 288 -2.83 -17.66 6.01
CA MET A 288 -2.93 -16.19 6.04
C MET A 288 -4.08 -15.69 6.91
N LEU A 289 -5.24 -16.35 6.88
CA LEU A 289 -6.46 -15.96 7.57
C LEU A 289 -6.54 -16.56 8.99
N VAL A 290 -5.44 -16.46 9.74
CA VAL A 290 -5.33 -16.92 11.12
C VAL A 290 -5.60 -15.75 12.07
N LEU A 291 -6.48 -15.95 13.05
CA LEU A 291 -6.80 -14.92 14.06
C LEU A 291 -5.59 -14.58 14.93
N ASP A 292 -4.86 -15.58 15.38
CA ASP A 292 -3.61 -15.35 16.13
C ASP A 292 -2.52 -14.83 15.18
N SER A 293 -2.18 -13.55 15.30
CA SER A 293 -1.16 -12.90 14.45
C SER A 293 0.22 -13.54 14.57
N ASP A 294 0.53 -14.18 15.71
CA ASP A 294 1.81 -14.84 15.95
C ASP A 294 1.92 -16.19 15.25
N GLN A 295 0.79 -16.77 14.85
CA GLN A 295 0.70 -18.04 14.11
C GLN A 295 0.46 -17.82 12.62
N ARG A 296 0.32 -16.57 12.19
CA ARG A 296 0.10 -16.21 10.80
C ARG A 296 1.42 -16.29 10.04
N VAL A 297 1.38 -16.90 8.86
CA VAL A 297 2.55 -17.03 7.99
C VAL A 297 3.16 -15.66 7.67
N SER A 298 4.49 -15.58 7.57
CA SER A 298 5.19 -14.38 7.08
C SER A 298 5.17 -14.30 5.54
N ALA A 299 5.58 -13.16 4.97
CA ALA A 299 5.70 -13.03 3.51
C ALA A 299 6.72 -14.01 2.93
N ALA A 300 7.87 -14.18 3.60
CA ALA A 300 8.92 -15.10 3.18
C ALA A 300 8.47 -16.57 3.22
N GLU A 301 7.80 -16.99 4.30
CA GLU A 301 7.26 -18.36 4.40
C GLU A 301 6.13 -18.61 3.40
N ALA A 302 5.31 -17.59 3.10
CA ALA A 302 4.24 -17.69 2.12
C ALA A 302 4.79 -17.84 0.69
N LEU A 303 5.89 -17.16 0.34
CA LEU A 303 6.55 -17.30 -0.97
C LEU A 303 7.06 -18.73 -1.21
N ALA A 304 7.58 -19.38 -0.17
CA ALA A 304 8.03 -20.77 -0.23
C ALA A 304 6.89 -21.81 -0.26
N HIS A 305 5.62 -21.36 -0.24
CA HIS A 305 4.48 -22.26 -0.28
C HIS A 305 4.34 -22.97 -1.64
N ALA A 306 3.91 -24.23 -1.64
CA ALA A 306 3.77 -25.04 -2.87
C ALA A 306 2.84 -24.42 -3.93
N TYR A 307 1.91 -23.56 -3.49
CA TYR A 307 1.07 -22.77 -4.39
C TYR A 307 1.88 -21.85 -5.30
N PHE A 308 3.13 -21.47 -5.00
CA PHE A 308 3.96 -20.63 -5.88
C PHE A 308 5.13 -21.37 -6.51
N SER A 309 5.15 -22.71 -6.49
CA SER A 309 6.27 -23.54 -6.99
C SER A 309 6.72 -23.26 -8.43
N GLN A 310 5.88 -22.66 -9.27
CA GLN A 310 6.23 -22.28 -10.65
C GLN A 310 6.96 -20.94 -10.74
N TYR A 311 6.82 -20.06 -9.75
CA TYR A 311 7.32 -18.69 -9.76
C TYR A 311 8.39 -18.44 -8.69
N HIS A 312 8.37 -19.21 -7.59
CA HIS A 312 9.26 -19.04 -6.47
C HIS A 312 10.72 -19.22 -6.89
N ASP A 313 11.50 -18.15 -6.74
CA ASP A 313 12.94 -18.12 -6.95
C ASP A 313 13.60 -17.38 -5.78
N PRO A 314 14.18 -18.10 -4.80
CA PRO A 314 14.83 -17.49 -3.64
C PRO A 314 15.93 -16.49 -3.99
N ASP A 315 16.62 -16.67 -5.11
CA ASP A 315 17.72 -15.81 -5.55
C ASP A 315 17.20 -14.50 -6.18
N ASP A 316 15.94 -14.49 -6.64
CA ASP A 316 15.24 -13.32 -7.16
C ASP A 316 14.15 -12.80 -6.19
N GLU A 317 14.27 -13.07 -4.89
CA GLU A 317 13.39 -12.50 -3.86
C GLU A 317 14.19 -11.63 -2.88
N PRO A 318 14.65 -10.45 -3.29
CA PRO A 318 15.60 -9.65 -2.51
C PRO A 318 14.98 -9.06 -1.23
N GLU A 319 15.86 -8.74 -0.29
CA GLU A 319 15.54 -7.96 0.91
C GLU A 319 16.06 -6.52 0.75
N ALA A 320 15.53 -5.62 1.58
CA ALA A 320 15.86 -4.22 1.62
C ALA A 320 16.82 -3.91 2.77
N GLU A 321 17.62 -2.86 2.62
CA GLU A 321 18.32 -2.27 3.75
C GLU A 321 17.32 -1.72 4.78
N PRO A 322 17.61 -1.82 6.09
CA PRO A 322 16.74 -1.28 7.14
C PRO A 322 16.44 0.21 6.94
N TYR A 323 15.18 0.61 7.16
CA TYR A 323 14.77 2.00 7.08
C TYR A 323 15.12 2.77 8.36
N ASP A 324 15.92 3.83 8.24
CA ASP A 324 16.24 4.73 9.36
C ASP A 324 15.08 5.68 9.67
N GLU A 325 14.39 5.42 10.78
CA GLU A 325 13.30 6.25 11.29
C GLU A 325 13.73 7.20 12.43
N SER A 326 15.02 7.30 12.75
CA SER A 326 15.51 8.15 13.86
C SER A 326 15.08 9.61 13.73
N VAL A 327 14.87 10.06 12.48
CA VAL A 327 14.24 11.35 12.20
C VAL A 327 12.79 11.32 12.64
N GLU A 328 11.99 10.34 12.22
CA GLU A 328 10.57 10.24 12.53
C GLU A 328 10.23 10.06 14.01
N ALA A 329 11.09 9.40 14.78
CA ALA A 329 10.85 9.11 16.20
C ALA A 329 10.89 10.35 17.11
N LYS A 330 11.53 11.45 16.66
CA LYS A 330 11.61 12.69 17.45
C LYS A 330 10.34 13.52 17.27
N GLU A 331 9.83 14.07 18.37
CA GLU A 331 8.79 15.10 18.32
C GLU A 331 9.31 16.34 17.59
N ARG A 332 8.48 16.92 16.72
CA ARG A 332 8.81 18.09 15.90
C ARG A 332 7.60 18.97 15.72
N THR A 333 7.84 20.24 15.45
CA THR A 333 6.82 21.19 15.02
C THR A 333 6.43 20.96 13.56
N LEU A 334 5.36 21.63 13.13
CA LEU A 334 4.90 21.58 11.76
C LEU A 334 5.95 22.19 10.80
N GLU A 335 6.57 23.28 11.22
CA GLU A 335 7.61 24.00 10.48
C GLU A 335 8.86 23.14 10.29
N GLU A 336 9.26 22.38 11.32
CA GLU A 336 10.40 21.46 11.23
C GLU A 336 10.12 20.31 10.25
N TRP A 337 8.92 19.72 10.26
CA TRP A 337 8.55 18.71 9.25
C TRP A 337 8.50 19.29 7.84
N LYS A 338 8.01 20.51 7.70
CA LYS A 338 7.96 21.23 6.43
C LYS A 338 9.37 21.47 5.89
N GLU A 339 10.30 21.93 6.73
CA GLU A 339 11.71 22.13 6.37
C GLU A 339 12.37 20.82 5.95
N LEU A 340 12.21 19.75 6.75
CA LEU A 340 12.76 18.44 6.40
C LEU A 340 12.21 17.93 5.06
N THR A 341 10.92 18.07 4.83
CA THR A 341 10.30 17.69 3.55
C THR A 341 10.88 18.52 2.41
N TYR A 342 11.06 19.83 2.59
CA TYR A 342 11.64 20.71 1.58
C TYR A 342 13.06 20.28 1.21
N GLN A 343 13.90 19.95 2.20
CA GLN A 343 15.26 19.44 1.97
C GLN A 343 15.26 18.08 1.25
N GLU A 344 14.32 17.18 1.57
CA GLU A 344 14.18 15.91 0.86
C GLU A 344 13.79 16.08 -0.60
N VAL A 345 12.95 17.08 -0.92
CA VAL A 345 12.58 17.46 -2.29
C VAL A 345 13.80 18.02 -3.03
N LEU A 346 14.54 18.96 -2.43
CA LEU A 346 15.70 19.59 -3.07
C LEU A 346 16.90 18.65 -3.26
N SER A 347 17.08 17.70 -2.35
CA SER A 347 18.18 16.72 -2.41
C SER A 347 17.90 15.55 -3.34
N PHE A 348 16.67 15.40 -3.84
CA PHE A 348 16.32 14.30 -4.73
C PHE A 348 17.06 14.43 -6.07
N LYS A 349 17.73 13.35 -6.47
CA LYS A 349 18.39 13.24 -7.78
C LYS A 349 17.53 12.32 -8.64
N PRO A 350 16.87 12.84 -9.69
CA PRO A 350 16.08 12.02 -10.60
C PRO A 350 16.94 10.97 -11.29
N LEU A 351 16.34 9.83 -11.61
CA LEU A 351 16.98 8.83 -12.45
C LEU A 351 17.26 9.41 -13.84
N GLU A 352 18.47 9.17 -14.35
CA GLU A 352 18.79 9.47 -15.74
C GLU A 352 18.06 8.48 -16.67
N PRO A 353 17.71 8.86 -17.92
CA PRO A 353 17.03 7.97 -18.85
C PRO A 353 17.76 6.62 -19.09
N SER A 354 19.09 6.61 -18.96
CA SER A 354 19.94 5.40 -19.08
C SER A 354 19.83 4.45 -17.88
N GLN A 355 19.13 4.84 -16.82
CA GLN A 355 18.99 4.07 -15.58
C GLN A 355 17.56 3.54 -15.39
N LEU A 356 16.66 3.76 -16.36
CA LEU A 356 15.31 3.22 -16.34
C LEU A 356 15.32 1.74 -16.79
N PRO A 357 14.66 0.83 -16.05
CA PRO A 357 14.41 -0.53 -16.53
C PRO A 357 13.59 -0.49 -17.83
N GLY A 358 14.02 -1.21 -18.86
CA GLY A 358 13.28 -1.37 -20.12
C GLY A 358 13.65 -0.42 -21.28
N THR A 359 14.66 0.44 -21.14
CA THR A 359 15.25 1.18 -22.28
C THR A 359 16.32 0.35 -22.99
N HIS A 360 15.97 -0.86 -23.45
CA HIS A 360 16.76 -1.45 -24.54
C HIS A 360 16.44 -0.65 -25.79
N GLU A 361 17.46 0.06 -26.29
CA GLU A 361 17.42 0.74 -27.56
C GLU A 361 16.91 -0.24 -28.63
N ILE A 362 15.77 0.08 -29.23
CA ILE A 362 15.45 -0.46 -30.55
C ILE A 362 16.42 0.25 -31.49
N GLU A 363 17.64 -0.29 -31.61
CA GLU A 363 18.54 0.07 -32.70
C GLU A 363 17.82 -0.29 -34.02
N GLN A 364 17.64 0.73 -34.85
CA GLN A 364 17.10 0.61 -36.21
C GLN A 364 18.13 0.01 -37.16
#